data_AF-A0A0E3PL72-F1
#
_entry.id   AF-A0A0E3PL72-F1
#
_cell.length_a   1.000
_cell.length_b   1.000
_cell.length_c   1.000
_cell.angle_alpha   90.00
_cell.angle_beta   90.00
_cell.angle_gamma   90.00
#
_symmetry.space_group_name_H-M   'P 1'
#
loop_
_entity.id
_entity.type
_entity.pdbx_description
1 polymer ?
#
loop_
_entity_poly.entity_id
_entity_poly.type
_entity_poly.pdbx_seq_one_letter_code
_entity_poly.pdbx_strand_id
1 'polypeptide(L)'
;MSPCRIIIPESCNIKTEFFDPENQFDIEVVKFSNFTDMWHLLDRDRINIISVFPYLSDPALVGPTTAKIFKVLVREAKKYNIVPKNTTAGNRSPAIALVLDELHNIAPSRGQGLADQDGAGAIIQLNAEQLRSRKIRLIGSTHGWRKLRPGLRVSFQWLVIQRGANFPSAEQPKLSRFNREFEKLQPGWAMIVFPNRVFTDKIKLPFYGRPDESIGFVWYIGEIHAKKRKTTNKTDISELAAVIAEAIRAGGQSNTVI
;
A
#
# COMPACT_ATOMS: atom_id res chain seq x y z
N MET A 1 20.05 -6.18 14.91
CA MET A 1 19.01 -5.60 14.02
C MET A 1 18.62 -6.63 12.99
N SER A 2 17.39 -6.60 12.46
CA SER A 2 16.93 -7.59 11.49
C SER A 2 17.52 -7.32 10.10
N PRO A 3 17.92 -8.35 9.34
CA PRO A 3 18.43 -8.19 7.98
C PRO A 3 17.33 -7.66 7.05
N CYS A 4 17.74 -6.90 6.04
CA CYS A 4 16.86 -6.24 5.07
C CYS A 4 17.06 -6.82 3.68
N ARG A 5 15.99 -6.85 2.90
CA ARG A 5 16.02 -7.10 1.46
C ARG A 5 15.31 -5.96 0.74
N ILE A 6 16.02 -5.24 -0.11
CA ILE A 6 15.47 -4.16 -0.92
C ILE A 6 15.17 -4.70 -2.32
N ILE A 7 13.90 -4.63 -2.70
CA ILE A 7 13.37 -5.14 -3.97
C ILE A 7 13.12 -3.95 -4.89
N ILE A 8 13.89 -3.85 -5.98
CA ILE A 8 13.87 -2.70 -6.91
C ILE A 8 13.62 -3.13 -8.37
N PRO A 9 13.15 -2.24 -9.25
CA PRO A 9 13.04 -2.54 -10.67
C PRO A 9 14.40 -2.86 -11.30
N GLU A 10 14.43 -3.75 -12.31
CA GLU A 10 15.67 -4.18 -12.96
C GLU A 10 16.48 -3.04 -13.61
N SER A 11 15.77 -2.04 -14.13
CA SER A 11 16.34 -0.83 -14.76
C SER A 11 16.92 0.19 -13.77
N CYS A 12 16.80 -0.06 -12.47
CA CYS A 12 17.18 0.85 -11.41
C CYS A 12 18.34 0.30 -10.57
N ASN A 13 18.94 1.17 -9.77
CA ASN A 13 19.95 0.81 -8.79
C ASN A 13 19.75 1.58 -7.47
N ILE A 14 20.37 1.08 -6.41
CA ILE A 14 20.40 1.75 -5.11
C ILE A 14 21.82 1.73 -4.56
N LYS A 15 22.29 2.87 -4.09
CA LYS A 15 23.57 2.99 -3.39
C LYS A 15 23.28 3.37 -1.94
N THR A 16 23.96 2.73 -1.00
CA THR A 16 23.91 3.07 0.43
C THR A 16 25.30 3.40 0.92
N GLU A 17 25.41 4.40 1.78
CA GLU A 17 26.64 4.79 2.46
C GLU A 17 26.28 5.08 3.92
N PHE A 18 26.93 4.38 4.84
CA PHE A 18 26.72 4.52 6.28
C PHE A 18 27.93 5.20 6.90
N PHE A 19 27.70 6.21 7.74
CA PHE A 19 28.79 6.99 8.34
C PHE A 19 29.43 6.32 9.54
N ASP A 20 28.72 5.39 10.17
CA ASP A 20 29.23 4.56 11.25
C ASP A 20 29.54 3.14 10.72
N PRO A 21 30.82 2.73 10.71
CA PRO A 21 31.23 1.38 10.32
C PRO A 21 30.63 0.27 11.18
N GLU A 22 30.22 0.56 12.42
CA GLU A 22 29.56 -0.40 13.32
C GLU A 22 28.06 -0.56 13.02
N ASN A 23 27.45 0.38 12.27
CA ASN A 23 26.06 0.34 11.82
C ASN A 23 25.91 -0.23 10.40
N GLN A 24 26.75 -1.17 9.99
CA GLN A 24 26.57 -1.87 8.71
C GLN A 24 25.35 -2.79 8.78
N PHE A 25 24.27 -2.36 8.13
CA PHE A 25 23.06 -3.16 7.99
C PHE A 25 23.29 -4.29 6.97
N ASP A 26 22.86 -5.52 7.30
CA ASP A 26 22.77 -6.60 6.32
C ASP A 26 21.66 -6.27 5.31
N ILE A 27 22.05 -5.71 4.16
CA ILE A 27 21.18 -5.30 3.09
C ILE A 27 21.46 -6.15 1.85
N GLU A 28 20.46 -6.92 1.43
CA GLU A 28 20.46 -7.59 0.14
C GLU A 28 19.62 -6.79 -0.86
N VAL A 29 20.19 -6.45 -2.01
CA VAL A 29 19.45 -5.79 -3.10
C VAL A 29 19.09 -6.84 -4.15
N VAL A 30 17.79 -6.96 -4.47
CA VAL A 30 17.29 -7.86 -5.51
C VAL A 30 16.45 -7.09 -6.52
N LYS A 31 16.47 -7.55 -7.77
CA LYS A 31 15.83 -6.88 -8.90
C LYS A 31 14.63 -7.68 -9.42
N PHE A 32 13.58 -6.99 -9.85
CA PHE A 32 12.42 -7.60 -10.51
C PHE A 32 12.16 -7.03 -11.91
N SER A 33 11.69 -7.90 -12.81
CA SER A 33 11.29 -7.51 -14.18
C SER A 33 9.83 -7.05 -14.26
N ASN A 34 8.97 -7.62 -13.42
CA ASN A 34 7.55 -7.31 -13.35
C ASN A 34 6.99 -7.47 -11.93
N PHE A 35 5.80 -6.91 -11.68
CA PHE A 35 5.19 -6.92 -10.34
C PHE A 35 4.78 -8.30 -9.83
N THR A 36 4.68 -9.32 -10.69
CA THR A 36 4.44 -10.70 -10.24
C THR A 36 5.70 -11.23 -9.57
N ASP A 37 6.83 -11.17 -10.27
CA ASP A 37 8.15 -11.57 -9.77
C ASP A 37 8.49 -10.86 -8.46
N MET A 38 8.17 -9.57 -8.35
CA MET A 38 8.37 -8.76 -7.14
C MET A 38 7.84 -9.43 -5.87
N TRP A 39 6.65 -10.05 -5.90
CA TRP A 39 6.07 -10.73 -4.74
C TRP A 39 6.71 -12.10 -4.46
N HIS A 40 7.35 -12.72 -5.45
CA HIS A 40 8.07 -13.98 -5.31
C HIS A 40 9.52 -13.78 -4.79
N LEU A 41 10.01 -12.54 -4.77
CA LEU A 41 11.33 -12.19 -4.23
C LEU A 41 11.33 -11.97 -2.71
N LEU A 42 10.16 -12.02 -2.06
CA LEU A 42 10.07 -11.86 -0.61
C LEU A 42 10.91 -12.92 0.12
N ASP A 43 11.53 -12.56 1.23
CA ASP A 43 12.21 -13.46 2.16
C ASP A 43 11.48 -13.51 3.50
N ARG A 44 11.27 -14.70 4.06
CA ARG A 44 10.68 -14.82 5.40
C ARG A 44 11.58 -14.25 6.48
N ASP A 45 12.90 -14.39 6.32
CA ASP A 45 13.86 -14.12 7.39
C ASP A 45 14.40 -12.68 7.34
N ARG A 46 13.88 -11.85 6.42
CA ARG A 46 14.29 -10.46 6.22
C ARG A 46 13.10 -9.50 6.26
N ILE A 47 13.37 -8.25 6.62
CA ILE A 47 12.45 -7.14 6.34
C ILE A 47 12.52 -6.83 4.85
N ASN A 48 11.41 -7.01 4.14
CA ASN A 48 11.34 -6.77 2.70
C ASN A 48 10.88 -5.33 2.43
N ILE A 49 11.70 -4.57 1.71
CA ILE A 49 11.44 -3.18 1.33
C ILE A 49 11.22 -3.14 -0.18
N ILE A 50 9.99 -2.90 -0.63
CA ILE A 50 9.68 -2.74 -2.05
C ILE A 50 9.85 -1.26 -2.40
N SER A 51 10.93 -0.93 -3.11
CA SER A 51 11.24 0.45 -3.49
C SER A 51 10.91 0.69 -4.95
N VAL A 52 9.73 1.27 -5.20
CA VAL A 52 9.25 1.62 -6.54
C VAL A 52 9.08 3.12 -6.67
N PHE A 53 8.44 3.75 -5.68
CA PHE A 53 8.07 5.16 -5.74
C PHE A 53 9.24 6.15 -5.86
N PRO A 54 10.41 5.91 -5.23
CA PRO A 54 11.56 6.81 -5.43
C PRO A 54 12.05 6.90 -6.89
N TYR A 55 11.70 5.92 -7.73
CA TYR A 55 12.08 5.90 -9.14
C TYR A 55 11.00 6.47 -10.06
N LEU A 56 9.84 6.88 -9.54
CA LEU A 56 8.77 7.50 -10.33
C LEU A 56 9.07 8.99 -10.48
N SER A 57 9.50 9.42 -11.67
CA SER A 57 9.79 10.83 -11.96
C SER A 57 8.51 11.69 -12.11
N ASP A 58 7.40 11.06 -12.51
CA ASP A 58 6.11 11.72 -12.74
C ASP A 58 5.08 11.34 -11.66
N PRO A 59 4.57 12.31 -10.88
CA PRO A 59 3.52 12.08 -9.88
C PRO A 59 2.26 11.40 -10.43
N ALA A 60 1.93 11.60 -11.71
CA ALA A 60 0.78 10.97 -12.35
C ALA A 60 0.92 9.43 -12.43
N LEU A 61 2.13 8.90 -12.34
CA LEU A 61 2.39 7.46 -12.37
C LEU A 61 2.17 6.76 -11.03
N VAL A 62 2.15 7.49 -9.91
CA VAL A 62 2.05 6.93 -8.55
C VAL A 62 0.77 6.11 -8.39
N GLY A 63 -0.38 6.69 -8.74
CA GLY A 63 -1.69 6.04 -8.62
C GLY A 63 -1.80 4.77 -9.47
N PRO A 64 -1.61 4.85 -10.81
CA PRO A 64 -1.66 3.70 -11.71
C PRO A 64 -0.66 2.58 -11.33
N THR A 65 0.56 2.95 -10.96
CA THR A 65 1.60 1.99 -10.53
C THR A 65 1.16 1.26 -9.27
N THR A 66 0.68 1.99 -8.27
CA THR A 66 0.21 1.39 -7.01
C THR A 66 -0.99 0.48 -7.23
N ALA A 67 -1.97 0.91 -8.04
CA ALA A 67 -3.11 0.08 -8.40
C ALA A 67 -2.69 -1.24 -9.06
N LYS A 68 -1.69 -1.19 -9.95
CA LYS A 68 -1.17 -2.38 -10.63
C LYS A 68 -0.45 -3.31 -9.65
N ILE A 69 0.36 -2.78 -8.75
CA ILE A 69 1.02 -3.53 -7.65
C ILE A 69 -0.04 -4.27 -6.81
N PHE A 70 -1.08 -3.56 -6.35
CA PHE A 70 -2.16 -4.14 -5.54
C PHE A 70 -3.01 -5.16 -6.29
N LYS A 71 -3.30 -4.92 -7.58
CA LYS A 71 -4.05 -5.88 -8.40
C LYS A 71 -3.29 -7.20 -8.53
N VAL A 72 -1.97 -7.14 -8.73
CA VAL A 72 -1.12 -8.33 -8.77
C VAL A 72 -1.07 -9.00 -7.39
N LEU A 73 -0.90 -8.23 -6.31
CA LEU A 73 -0.92 -8.76 -4.94
C LEU A 73 -2.17 -9.60 -4.67
N VAL A 74 -3.36 -9.06 -4.96
CA VAL A 74 -4.62 -9.78 -4.73
C VAL A 74 -4.74 -11.01 -5.63
N ARG A 75 -4.31 -10.92 -6.89
CA ARG A 75 -4.33 -12.06 -7.81
C ARG A 75 -3.44 -13.20 -7.31
N GLU A 76 -2.22 -12.90 -6.90
CA GLU A 76 -1.28 -13.91 -6.37
C GLU A 76 -1.75 -14.44 -5.00
N ALA A 77 -2.28 -13.57 -4.14
CA ALA A 77 -2.82 -13.96 -2.84
C ALA A 77 -4.05 -14.88 -2.97
N LYS A 78 -4.94 -14.64 -3.95
CA LYS A 78 -6.10 -15.51 -4.23
C LYS A 78 -5.67 -16.92 -4.63
N LYS A 79 -4.54 -17.05 -5.33
CA LYS A 79 -3.98 -18.32 -5.79
C LYS A 79 -3.05 -18.98 -4.76
N TYR A 80 -2.79 -18.33 -3.63
CA TYR A 80 -1.77 -18.75 -2.66
C TYR A 80 -0.36 -18.86 -3.27
N ASN A 81 -0.07 -18.02 -4.26
CA ASN A 81 1.20 -18.02 -4.98
C ASN A 81 2.31 -17.22 -4.27
N ILE A 82 1.97 -16.43 -3.27
CA ILE A 82 2.94 -15.63 -2.53
C ILE A 82 3.61 -16.53 -1.50
N VAL A 83 4.73 -17.10 -1.90
CA VAL A 83 5.57 -17.98 -1.08
C VAL A 83 6.94 -17.32 -0.94
N PRO A 84 7.20 -16.59 0.16
CA PRO A 84 8.52 -16.05 0.43
C PRO A 84 9.59 -17.14 0.44
N LYS A 85 10.84 -16.79 0.10
CA LYS A 85 11.99 -17.66 0.34
C LYS A 85 12.06 -18.06 1.81
N ASN A 86 12.66 -19.22 2.08
CA ASN A 86 12.78 -19.81 3.43
C ASN A 86 11.42 -20.15 4.10
N THR A 87 10.37 -20.26 3.29
CA THR A 87 9.09 -20.80 3.75
C THR A 87 9.17 -22.33 3.81
N THR A 88 8.89 -22.91 4.98
CA THR A 88 8.83 -24.36 5.19
C THR A 88 7.70 -25.01 4.39
N ALA A 89 7.92 -26.21 3.84
CA ALA A 89 7.00 -26.91 2.93
C ALA A 89 5.53 -27.06 3.42
N GLY A 90 5.30 -27.03 4.74
CA GLY A 90 3.96 -27.09 5.34
C GLY A 90 3.21 -25.75 5.44
N ASN A 91 3.86 -24.62 5.18
CA ASN A 91 3.26 -23.28 5.32
C ASN A 91 3.23 -22.53 3.98
N ARG A 92 2.50 -23.06 3.00
CA ARG A 92 2.47 -22.52 1.62
C ARG A 92 1.90 -21.10 1.48
N SER A 93 1.45 -20.47 2.55
CA SER A 93 1.03 -19.06 2.54
C SER A 93 1.19 -18.48 3.94
N PRO A 94 2.41 -18.00 4.28
CA PRO A 94 2.64 -17.37 5.57
C PRO A 94 1.86 -16.06 5.68
N ALA A 95 1.54 -15.65 6.90
CA ALA A 95 0.91 -14.36 7.12
C ALA A 95 1.90 -13.24 6.80
N ILE A 96 1.46 -12.26 6.02
CA ILE A 96 2.27 -11.11 5.59
C ILE A 96 1.69 -9.85 6.23
N ALA A 97 2.55 -9.01 6.80
CA ALA A 97 2.18 -7.64 7.17
C ALA A 97 2.70 -6.70 6.09
N LEU A 98 1.79 -6.06 5.35
CA LEU A 98 2.11 -5.03 4.38
C LEU A 98 1.98 -3.67 5.07
N VAL A 99 3.12 -3.00 5.26
CA VAL A 99 3.19 -1.65 5.84
C VAL A 99 3.30 -0.64 4.71
N LEU A 100 2.41 0.34 4.70
CA LEU A 100 2.39 1.43 3.72
C LEU A 100 2.46 2.75 4.45
N ASP A 101 3.53 3.48 4.17
CA ASP A 101 3.65 4.85 4.67
C ASP A 101 2.83 5.80 3.78
N GLU A 102 2.25 6.81 4.42
CA GLU A 102 1.40 7.83 3.81
C GLU A 102 0.34 7.26 2.86
N LEU A 103 -0.47 6.34 3.39
CA LEU A 103 -1.52 5.62 2.64
C LEU A 103 -2.49 6.55 1.90
N HIS A 104 -2.67 7.78 2.38
CA HIS A 104 -3.50 8.79 1.73
C HIS A 104 -2.95 9.26 0.37
N ASN A 105 -1.65 9.11 0.09
CA ASN A 105 -1.07 9.36 -1.24
C ASN A 105 -1.54 8.32 -2.28
N ILE A 106 -1.90 7.13 -1.79
CA ILE A 106 -2.29 5.99 -2.59
C ILE A 106 -3.82 5.93 -2.76
N ALA A 107 -4.55 6.24 -1.68
CA ALA A 107 -6.01 6.21 -1.64
C ALA A 107 -6.57 7.50 -1.02
N PRO A 108 -6.40 8.65 -1.69
CA PRO A 108 -6.87 9.94 -1.20
C PRO A 108 -8.40 9.96 -1.15
N SER A 109 -8.94 10.84 -0.29
CA SER A 109 -10.35 11.20 -0.32
C SER A 109 -10.68 11.98 -1.60
N ARG A 110 -11.96 12.02 -1.98
CA ARG A 110 -12.42 12.72 -3.18
C ARG A 110 -11.99 14.19 -3.12
N GLY A 111 -11.41 14.69 -4.21
CA GLY A 111 -10.93 16.08 -4.33
C GLY A 111 -9.57 16.35 -3.65
N GLN A 112 -8.91 15.36 -3.06
CA GLN A 112 -7.56 15.48 -2.49
C GLN A 112 -6.48 14.82 -3.36
N GLY A 113 -6.88 14.04 -4.37
CA GLY A 113 -5.98 13.35 -5.31
C GLY A 113 -5.99 13.95 -6.71
N LEU A 114 -5.01 13.56 -7.52
CA LEU A 114 -5.02 13.83 -8.97
C LEU A 114 -6.15 13.02 -9.64
N ALA A 115 -6.71 13.50 -10.75
CA ALA A 115 -7.89 12.91 -11.41
C ALA A 115 -7.76 11.39 -11.70
N ASP A 116 -6.55 10.91 -12.01
CA ASP A 116 -6.27 9.50 -12.30
C ASP A 116 -6.11 8.60 -11.05
N GLN A 117 -6.11 9.17 -9.84
CA GLN A 117 -5.95 8.42 -8.59
C GLN A 117 -7.27 7.87 -8.03
N ASP A 118 -8.43 8.38 -8.49
CA ASP A 118 -9.75 7.95 -8.00
C ASP A 118 -10.05 6.48 -8.32
N GLY A 119 -9.62 6.01 -9.50
CA GLY A 119 -9.73 4.61 -9.91
C GLY A 119 -8.82 3.68 -9.10
N ALA A 120 -7.59 4.13 -8.79
CA ALA A 120 -6.64 3.41 -7.97
C ALA A 120 -7.15 3.22 -6.53
N GLY A 121 -7.68 4.29 -5.93
CA GLY A 121 -8.25 4.25 -4.57
C GLY A 121 -9.45 3.30 -4.45
N ALA A 122 -10.28 3.17 -5.49
CA ALA A 122 -11.40 2.22 -5.50
C ALA A 122 -10.93 0.75 -5.54
N ILE A 123 -9.92 0.45 -6.35
CA ILE A 123 -9.31 -0.89 -6.43
C ILE A 123 -8.73 -1.27 -5.06
N ILE A 124 -8.02 -0.35 -4.42
CA ILE A 124 -7.36 -0.61 -3.13
C ILE A 124 -8.37 -0.80 -2.02
N GLN A 125 -9.46 -0.03 -2.01
CA GLN A 125 -10.56 -0.24 -1.08
C GLN A 125 -11.15 -1.65 -1.21
N LEU A 126 -11.57 -2.07 -2.41
CA LEU A 126 -12.13 -3.40 -2.65
C LEU A 126 -11.15 -4.50 -2.24
N ASN A 127 -9.86 -4.28 -2.49
CA ASN A 127 -8.82 -5.23 -2.19
C ASN A 127 -8.53 -5.34 -0.68
N ALA A 128 -8.50 -4.22 0.04
CA ALA A 128 -8.19 -4.18 1.47
C ALA A 128 -9.14 -5.08 2.29
N GLU A 129 -10.42 -5.14 1.93
CA GLU A 129 -11.40 -6.03 2.55
C GLU A 129 -11.11 -7.52 2.29
N GLN A 130 -10.56 -7.85 1.13
CA GLN A 130 -10.26 -9.24 0.74
C GLN A 130 -8.95 -9.76 1.33
N LEU A 131 -7.96 -8.89 1.57
CA LEU A 131 -6.60 -9.26 2.00
C LEU A 131 -6.59 -10.06 3.32
N ARG A 132 -7.48 -9.72 4.28
CA ARG A 132 -7.54 -10.40 5.58
C ARG A 132 -7.83 -11.90 5.44
N SER A 133 -8.75 -12.27 4.55
CA SER A 133 -9.06 -13.69 4.26
C SER A 133 -7.88 -14.46 3.67
N ARG A 134 -6.89 -13.73 3.12
CA ARG A 134 -5.68 -14.26 2.49
C ARG A 134 -4.44 -14.15 3.37
N LYS A 135 -4.62 -13.98 4.68
CA LYS A 135 -3.55 -13.82 5.68
C LYS A 135 -2.62 -12.62 5.43
N ILE A 136 -3.06 -11.65 4.63
CA ILE A 136 -2.34 -10.39 4.42
C ILE A 136 -2.96 -9.33 5.31
N ARG A 137 -2.16 -8.76 6.21
CA ARG A 137 -2.53 -7.67 7.10
C ARG A 137 -2.05 -6.36 6.51
N LEU A 138 -2.96 -5.42 6.30
CA LEU A 138 -2.63 -4.08 5.85
C LEU A 138 -2.41 -3.18 7.07
N ILE A 139 -1.27 -2.49 7.10
CA ILE A 139 -0.92 -1.48 8.10
C ILE A 139 -0.61 -0.21 7.30
N GLY A 140 -1.28 0.90 7.63
CA GLY A 140 -1.10 2.16 6.93
C GLY A 140 -0.93 3.32 7.90
N SER A 141 -0.03 4.24 7.58
CA SER A 141 0.05 5.53 8.25
C SER A 141 -0.71 6.60 7.44
N THR A 142 -1.19 7.63 8.14
CA THR A 142 -1.73 8.84 7.53
C THR A 142 -1.67 9.96 8.55
N HIS A 143 -1.33 11.17 8.11
CA HIS A 143 -1.37 12.36 8.97
C HIS A 143 -2.78 12.98 9.07
N GLY A 144 -3.79 12.41 8.42
CA GLY A 144 -5.16 12.91 8.52
C GLY A 144 -6.22 11.85 8.23
N TRP A 145 -7.16 11.67 9.16
CA TRP A 145 -8.28 10.72 8.97
C TRP A 145 -9.07 11.03 7.70
N ARG A 146 -9.49 12.28 7.49
CA ARG A 146 -10.27 12.70 6.32
C ARG A 146 -9.48 12.76 5.00
N LYS A 147 -8.15 12.65 5.04
CA LYS A 147 -7.35 12.54 3.81
C LYS A 147 -7.47 11.18 3.16
N LEU A 148 -7.82 10.15 3.93
CA LEU A 148 -8.04 8.81 3.42
C LEU A 148 -9.46 8.66 2.88
N ARG A 149 -9.60 7.90 1.79
CA ARG A 149 -10.91 7.57 1.21
C ARG A 149 -11.88 6.98 2.27
N PRO A 150 -13.15 7.46 2.35
CA PRO A 150 -14.11 6.98 3.35
C PRO A 150 -14.26 5.46 3.42
N GLY A 151 -14.38 4.79 2.28
CA GLY A 151 -14.57 3.35 2.24
C GLY A 151 -13.31 2.55 2.62
N LEU A 152 -12.12 3.13 2.54
CA LEU A 152 -10.90 2.46 2.98
C LEU A 152 -10.69 2.61 4.50
N ARG A 153 -11.10 3.75 5.08
CA ARG A 153 -11.03 3.99 6.53
C ARG A 153 -11.78 2.94 7.35
N VAL A 154 -12.94 2.51 6.88
CA VAL A 154 -13.76 1.51 7.58
C VAL A 154 -13.13 0.13 7.62
N SER A 155 -12.21 -0.18 6.71
CA SER A 155 -11.47 -1.44 6.69
C SER A 155 -10.42 -1.53 7.81
N PHE A 156 -10.03 -0.40 8.42
CA PHE A 156 -9.08 -0.36 9.54
C PHE A 156 -9.80 -0.46 10.89
N GLN A 157 -9.83 -1.68 11.44
CA GLN A 157 -10.44 -1.97 12.73
C GLN A 157 -9.58 -1.54 13.92
N TRP A 158 -8.26 -1.71 13.78
CA TRP A 158 -7.28 -1.26 14.75
C TRP A 158 -6.77 0.11 14.35
N LEU A 159 -6.67 1.03 15.31
CA LEU A 159 -6.10 2.37 15.08
C LEU A 159 -4.99 2.62 16.09
N VAL A 160 -3.90 3.25 15.65
CA VAL A 160 -2.88 3.81 16.53
C VAL A 160 -3.00 5.32 16.43
N ILE A 161 -3.48 5.94 17.50
CA ILE A 161 -3.75 7.37 17.57
C ILE A 161 -2.51 8.06 18.14
N GLN A 162 -1.91 8.96 17.36
CA GLN A 162 -0.82 9.84 17.80
C GLN A 162 -1.31 11.29 17.94
N ARG A 163 -0.40 12.17 18.37
CA ARG A 163 -0.66 13.61 18.53
C ARG A 163 -1.33 14.21 17.30
N GLY A 164 -2.37 15.01 17.53
CA GLY A 164 -3.06 15.78 16.49
C GLY A 164 -4.08 14.99 15.67
N ALA A 165 -4.32 13.73 16.01
CA ALA A 165 -5.39 12.96 15.40
C ALA A 165 -6.76 13.61 15.67
N ASN A 166 -7.60 13.65 14.63
CA ASN A 166 -8.91 14.28 14.69
C ASN A 166 -9.95 13.41 13.97
N PHE A 167 -11.02 13.06 14.70
CA PHE A 167 -12.08 12.18 14.23
C PHE A 167 -13.43 12.91 14.12
N PRO A 168 -14.10 12.84 12.95
CA PRO A 168 -15.43 13.39 12.77
C PRO A 168 -16.49 12.66 13.61
N SER A 169 -17.39 13.40 14.27
CA SER A 169 -18.50 12.81 15.04
C SER A 169 -19.42 11.93 14.18
N ALA A 170 -19.68 12.32 12.93
CA ALA A 170 -20.51 11.55 12.00
C ALA A 170 -19.92 10.19 11.61
N GLU A 171 -18.60 10.00 11.70
CA GLU A 171 -17.94 8.75 11.31
C GLU A 171 -17.44 7.94 12.51
N GLN A 172 -17.03 8.61 13.59
CA GLN A 172 -16.40 8.03 14.77
C GLN A 172 -16.93 8.71 16.04
N PRO A 173 -18.22 8.58 16.38
CA PRO A 173 -18.87 9.35 17.45
C PRO A 173 -18.31 9.10 18.85
N LYS A 174 -17.71 7.92 19.09
CA LYS A 174 -17.02 7.62 20.35
C LYS A 174 -15.66 8.32 20.42
N LEU A 175 -14.83 8.18 19.38
CA LEU A 175 -13.49 8.77 19.35
C LEU A 175 -13.52 10.29 19.26
N SER A 176 -14.50 10.87 18.56
CA SER A 176 -14.59 12.33 18.38
C SER A 176 -14.72 13.09 19.71
N ARG A 177 -15.25 12.44 20.75
CA ARG A 177 -15.37 13.03 22.11
C ARG A 177 -14.01 13.25 22.77
N PHE A 178 -12.99 12.51 22.33
CA PHE A 178 -11.63 12.53 22.88
C PHE A 178 -10.64 13.28 21.97
N ASN A 179 -11.09 13.97 20.91
CA ASN A 179 -10.22 14.73 20.01
C ASN A 179 -9.30 15.72 20.76
N ARG A 180 -9.80 16.39 21.81
CA ARG A 180 -9.01 17.31 22.65
C ARG A 180 -7.89 16.60 23.41
N GLU A 181 -8.08 15.33 23.76
CA GLU A 181 -7.03 14.53 24.40
C GLU A 181 -5.97 14.09 23.40
N PHE A 182 -6.40 13.69 22.20
CA PHE A 182 -5.51 13.29 21.11
C PHE A 182 -4.62 14.45 20.64
N GLU A 183 -5.17 15.67 20.59
CA GLU A 183 -4.42 16.89 20.28
C GLU A 183 -3.29 17.16 21.29
N LYS A 184 -3.53 16.85 22.57
CA LYS A 184 -2.61 17.07 23.69
C LYS A 184 -1.62 15.92 23.93
N LEU A 185 -1.67 14.84 23.15
CA LEU A 185 -0.68 13.77 23.26
C LEU A 185 0.73 14.35 23.02
N GLN A 186 1.69 13.93 23.83
CA GLN A 186 3.09 14.29 23.61
C GLN A 186 3.65 13.54 22.39
N PRO A 187 4.62 14.12 21.66
CA PRO A 187 5.34 13.38 20.62
C PRO A 187 5.91 12.07 21.15
N GLY A 188 5.80 10.99 20.37
CA GLY A 188 6.21 9.65 20.78
C GLY A 188 5.22 8.94 21.72
N TRP A 189 4.09 9.54 22.07
CA TRP A 189 3.00 8.85 22.75
C TRP A 189 1.88 8.50 21.78
N ALA A 190 1.18 7.41 22.09
CA ALA A 190 0.03 6.95 21.31
C ALA A 190 -1.05 6.34 22.20
N MET A 191 -2.22 6.08 21.62
CA MET A 191 -3.28 5.26 22.19
C MET A 191 -3.71 4.24 21.13
N ILE A 192 -3.90 2.99 21.53
CA ILE A 192 -4.32 1.92 20.61
C ILE A 192 -5.82 1.73 20.75
N VAL A 193 -6.55 1.85 19.64
CA VAL A 193 -7.98 1.55 19.55
C VAL A 193 -8.15 0.14 19.05
N PHE A 194 -8.86 -0.67 19.83
CA PHE A 194 -9.24 -2.03 19.50
C PHE A 194 -10.46 -2.06 18.55
N PRO A 195 -10.74 -3.19 17.87
CA PRO A 195 -11.88 -3.32 16.95
C PRO A 195 -13.24 -2.98 17.58
N ASN A 196 -13.41 -3.20 18.89
CA ASN A 196 -14.62 -2.85 19.65
C ASN A 196 -14.71 -1.35 20.00
N ARG A 197 -13.76 -0.52 19.54
CA ARG A 197 -13.64 0.91 19.80
C ARG A 197 -13.37 1.29 21.25
N VAL A 198 -12.94 0.34 22.07
CA VAL A 198 -12.24 0.61 23.34
C VAL A 198 -10.81 0.95 23.00
N PHE A 199 -10.16 1.81 23.80
CA PHE A 199 -8.78 2.19 23.58
C PHE A 199 -7.96 2.07 24.87
N THR A 200 -6.65 1.87 24.71
CA THR A 200 -5.70 1.81 25.81
C THR A 200 -5.51 3.18 26.46
N ASP A 201 -4.91 3.19 27.65
CA ASP A 201 -4.23 4.39 28.17
C ASP A 201 -3.12 4.86 27.21
N LYS A 202 -2.55 6.03 27.52
CA LYS A 202 -1.43 6.60 26.77
C LYS A 202 -0.22 5.67 26.92
N ILE A 203 0.29 5.18 25.79
CA ILE A 203 1.48 4.35 25.71
C ILE A 203 2.63 5.17 25.12
N LYS A 204 3.83 4.99 25.66
CA LYS A 204 5.05 5.55 25.08
C LYS A 204 5.53 4.61 23.99
N LEU A 205 5.66 5.11 22.78
CA LEU A 205 6.21 4.34 21.66
C LEU A 205 7.74 4.26 21.81
N PRO A 206 8.33 3.09 21.50
CA PRO A 206 9.77 2.97 21.39
C PRO A 206 10.31 3.96 20.34
N PHE A 207 11.44 4.58 20.66
CA PHE A 207 12.15 5.47 19.74
C PHE A 207 13.13 4.63 18.92
N TYR A 208 12.96 4.62 17.60
CA TYR A 208 13.78 3.84 16.67
C TYR A 208 14.84 4.67 15.95
N GLY A 209 15.20 5.84 16.50
CA GLY A 209 16.10 6.80 15.84
C GLY A 209 15.36 7.80 14.97
N ARG A 210 16.06 8.88 14.60
CA ARG A 210 15.62 9.79 13.53
C ARG A 210 16.38 9.40 12.26
N PRO A 211 15.74 9.43 11.08
CA PRO A 211 16.48 9.46 9.83
C PRO A 211 17.14 10.85 9.74
N ASP A 212 18.26 11.02 10.41
CA ASP A 212 19.11 12.19 10.23
C ASP A 212 20.36 11.78 9.47
N GLU A 213 21.04 12.79 8.92
CA GLU A 213 22.23 12.63 8.08
C GLU A 213 23.40 11.99 8.84
N SER A 214 23.28 11.70 10.14
CA SER A 214 24.34 11.03 10.90
C SER A 214 24.37 9.51 10.68
N ILE A 215 23.28 8.91 10.18
CA ILE A 215 23.21 7.46 9.93
C ILE A 215 23.89 7.12 8.60
N GLY A 216 23.57 7.88 7.55
CA GLY A 216 24.00 7.59 6.20
C GLY A 216 23.07 8.13 5.13
N PHE A 217 23.42 7.87 3.88
CA PHE A 217 22.66 8.27 2.71
C PHE A 217 22.23 7.06 1.87
N VAL A 218 21.07 7.22 1.23
CA VAL A 218 20.52 6.27 0.26
C VAL A 218 20.26 7.02 -1.04
N TRP A 219 20.93 6.61 -2.12
CA TRP A 219 20.71 7.16 -3.46
C TRP A 219 19.93 6.18 -4.33
N TYR A 220 18.81 6.65 -4.86
CA TYR A 220 18.01 5.94 -5.84
C TYR A 220 18.46 6.36 -7.24
N ILE A 221 19.07 5.42 -7.98
CA ILE A 221 19.67 5.70 -9.29
C ILE A 221 18.80 5.08 -10.39
N GLY A 222 18.41 5.89 -11.38
CA GLY A 222 17.55 5.50 -12.49
C GLY A 222 16.11 6.00 -12.34
N GLU A 223 15.33 5.90 -13.42
CA GLU A 223 13.97 6.45 -13.49
C GLU A 223 13.01 5.50 -14.22
N ILE A 224 11.76 5.49 -13.78
CA ILE A 224 10.65 4.81 -14.43
C ILE A 224 9.82 5.88 -15.15
N HIS A 225 9.89 5.88 -16.47
CA HIS A 225 9.08 6.76 -17.29
C HIS A 225 7.74 6.14 -17.68
N ALA A 226 6.76 6.99 -17.95
CA ALA A 226 5.56 6.58 -18.66
C ALA A 226 5.99 5.99 -20.02
N LYS A 227 5.57 4.77 -20.35
CA LYS A 227 5.64 4.31 -21.73
C LYS A 227 4.84 5.31 -22.57
N LYS A 228 5.49 6.01 -23.51
CA LYS A 228 4.78 6.83 -24.50
C LYS A 228 3.66 5.96 -25.06
N ARG A 229 2.41 6.34 -24.79
CA ARG A 229 1.26 5.68 -25.43
C ARG A 229 1.52 5.77 -26.93
N LYS A 230 1.82 4.65 -27.58
CA LYS A 230 1.57 4.56 -29.03
C LYS A 230 0.09 4.89 -29.16
N THR A 231 -0.23 5.95 -29.88
CA THR A 231 -1.58 6.38 -30.16
C THR A 231 -2.30 5.17 -30.75
N THR A 232 -3.09 4.47 -29.93
CA THR A 232 -3.99 3.44 -30.45
C THR A 232 -5.00 4.20 -31.30
N ASN A 233 -5.02 3.90 -32.59
CA ASN A 233 -5.93 4.54 -33.53
C ASN A 233 -7.36 4.42 -32.99
N LYS A 234 -8.15 5.48 -33.16
CA LYS A 234 -9.56 5.58 -32.72
C LYS A 234 -10.44 4.38 -33.15
N THR A 235 -9.99 3.61 -34.14
CA THR A 235 -10.63 2.40 -34.66
C THR A 235 -10.74 1.24 -33.64
N ASP A 236 -9.73 1.01 -32.79
CA ASP A 236 -9.78 -0.13 -31.85
C ASP A 236 -10.82 0.05 -30.73
N ILE A 237 -11.06 1.30 -30.31
CA ILE A 237 -12.03 1.61 -29.25
C ILE A 237 -13.47 1.51 -29.79
N SER A 238 -13.69 1.87 -31.06
CA SER A 238 -15.00 1.70 -31.70
C SER A 238 -15.36 0.23 -31.92
N GLU A 239 -14.39 -0.62 -32.27
CA GLU A 239 -14.61 -2.06 -32.42
C GLU A 239 -14.89 -2.73 -31.07
N LEU A 240 -14.12 -2.37 -30.02
CA LEU A 240 -14.37 -2.90 -28.67
C LEU A 240 -15.72 -2.44 -28.12
N ALA A 241 -16.14 -1.20 -28.40
CA ALA A 241 -17.47 -0.69 -28.04
C ALA A 241 -18.59 -1.40 -28.81
N ALA A 242 -18.38 -1.74 -30.09
CA ALA A 242 -19.34 -2.51 -30.88
C ALA A 242 -19.52 -3.93 -30.33
N VAL A 243 -18.41 -4.61 -29.99
CA VAL A 243 -18.43 -5.97 -29.41
C VAL A 243 -19.12 -5.99 -28.04
N ILE A 244 -18.89 -4.98 -27.19
CA ILE A 244 -19.57 -4.87 -25.89
C ILE A 244 -21.07 -4.58 -26.07
N ALA A 245 -21.44 -3.71 -27.02
CA ALA A 245 -22.85 -3.41 -27.31
C ALA A 245 -23.62 -4.61 -27.90
N GLU A 246 -22.93 -5.47 -28.65
CA GLU A 246 -23.49 -6.70 -29.22
C GLU A 246 -23.65 -7.78 -28.15
N ALA A 247 -22.68 -7.93 -27.24
CA ALA A 247 -22.78 -8.84 -26.10
C ALA A 247 -23.92 -8.46 -25.13
N ILE A 248 -24.16 -7.16 -24.92
CA ILE A 248 -25.29 -6.66 -24.11
C ILE A 248 -26.64 -6.95 -24.80
N ARG A 249 -26.71 -6.83 -26.13
CA ARG A 249 -27.91 -7.20 -26.89
C ARG A 249 -28.19 -8.69 -26.87
N ALA A 250 -27.16 -9.54 -27.00
CA ALA A 250 -27.30 -10.99 -26.95
C ALA A 250 -27.71 -11.50 -25.55
N GLY A 251 -27.25 -10.86 -24.47
CA GLY A 251 -27.62 -11.20 -23.09
C GLY A 251 -29.01 -10.75 -22.65
N GLY A 252 -29.68 -9.88 -23.43
CA GLY A 252 -30.99 -9.32 -23.10
C GLY A 252 -32.20 -10.11 -23.61
N GLN A 253 -32.01 -11.21 -24.36
CA GLN A 253 -33.09 -12.03 -24.93
C GLN A 253 -33.31 -13.40 -24.27
N SER A 254 -32.76 -13.63 -23.07
CA SER A 254 -32.99 -14.86 -22.30
C SER A 254 -33.55 -14.53 -20.93
N ASN A 255 -34.84 -14.19 -20.87
CA ASN A 255 -35.73 -14.59 -19.77
C ASN A 255 -37.18 -14.22 -20.13
N THR A 256 -37.81 -15.09 -20.92
CA THR A 256 -39.25 -15.23 -20.98
C THR A 256 -39.61 -16.69 -21.20
N VAL A 257 -40.29 -17.28 -20.19
CA VAL A 257 -41.15 -18.49 -20.24
C VAL A 257 -40.36 -19.82 -20.38
N ILE A 258 -40.44 -20.81 -19.48
CA ILE A 258 -41.57 -21.36 -18.69
C ILE A 258 -41.20 -21.46 -17.20
#